data_AF-A0A523SF80-F1
#
_entry.id   AF-A0A523SF80-F1
#
_cell.length_a   1.000
_cell.length_b   1.000
_cell.length_c   1.000
_cell.angle_alpha   90.00
_cell.angle_beta   90.00
_cell.angle_gamma   90.00
#
_symmetry.space_group_name_H-M   'P 1'
#
loop_
_entity.id
_entity.type
_entity.pdbx_description
1 polymer ?
#
loop_
_entity_poly.entity_id
_entity_poly.type
_entity_poly.pdbx_seq_one_letter_code
_entity_poly.pdbx_strand_id
1 'polypeptide(L)'
;MHKSLKEEILKEYPRLTPESTFRFSCHKDIPCFTTCCADVNILLTPYDALRMRRALNLSSEDFLGEYVVPLLSVGQKVPLVLLKMRDDEKKTCPFVSAEGCLIYEDRPWPCRMYPVGMASSKTEQNVEGEEFYFIMEESFACAGLKEGKEWTVAEWWEDQGIDDYNDKAQPYKDITLHRRLQSVDEGKGLGPAQKQMFYMALYDLDRFRGHLFDSSFFKLFEVENEVIEKIRQEDEALLDFGYHWLRFSLFGEPTMTIRGEVVEERKEELAKEMERIRGEHE
;
A
#
# COMPACT_ATOMS: atom_id res chain seq x y z
N MET A 1 -11.11 -22.05 22.28
CA MET A 1 -10.56 -21.91 20.92
C MET A 1 -11.23 -20.72 20.28
N HIS A 2 -10.59 -19.56 20.26
CA HIS A 2 -11.03 -18.49 19.36
C HIS A 2 -10.68 -18.95 17.95
N LYS A 3 -11.68 -19.23 17.10
CA LYS A 3 -11.46 -19.39 15.66
C LYS A 3 -10.87 -18.06 15.16
N SER A 4 -9.90 -18.13 14.27
CA SER A 4 -9.39 -16.91 13.64
C SER A 4 -10.47 -16.33 12.73
N LEU A 5 -10.56 -15.00 12.63
CA LEU A 5 -11.50 -14.31 11.72
C LEU A 5 -11.41 -14.86 10.29
N LYS A 6 -10.19 -15.22 9.85
CA LYS A 6 -9.95 -15.88 8.56
C LYS A 6 -10.72 -17.19 8.41
N GLU A 7 -10.71 -18.06 9.43
CA GLU A 7 -11.42 -19.33 9.38
C GLU A 7 -12.94 -19.16 9.38
N GLU A 8 -13.43 -18.16 10.09
CA GLU A 8 -14.84 -17.81 10.14
C GLU A 8 -15.33 -17.30 8.78
N ILE A 9 -14.63 -16.33 8.18
CA ILE A 9 -14.94 -15.82 6.83
C ILE A 9 -14.95 -16.95 5.80
N LEU A 10 -13.97 -17.85 5.83
CA LEU A 10 -13.87 -18.92 4.83
C LEU A 10 -14.92 -20.02 4.97
N LYS A 11 -15.47 -20.23 6.17
CA LYS A 11 -16.37 -21.35 6.47
C LYS A 11 -17.82 -20.95 6.66
N GLU A 12 -18.07 -19.77 7.21
CA GLU A 12 -19.37 -19.40 7.78
C GLU A 12 -20.03 -18.23 7.03
N TYR A 13 -19.24 -17.36 6.38
CA TYR A 13 -19.81 -16.22 5.65
C TYR A 13 -20.38 -16.66 4.30
N PRO A 14 -21.57 -16.15 3.90
CA PRO A 14 -22.08 -16.32 2.56
C PRO A 14 -21.10 -15.79 1.51
N ARG A 15 -20.88 -16.57 0.45
CA ARG A 15 -20.07 -16.14 -0.70
C ARG A 15 -20.94 -15.32 -1.64
N LEU A 16 -20.61 -14.05 -1.78
CA LEU A 16 -21.31 -13.11 -2.64
C LEU A 16 -20.54 -12.92 -3.96
N THR A 17 -21.30 -12.68 -5.02
CA THR A 17 -20.82 -12.31 -6.37
C THR A 17 -21.05 -10.80 -6.60
N PRO A 18 -20.51 -10.21 -7.68
CA PRO A 18 -20.78 -8.81 -8.03
C PRO A 18 -22.28 -8.47 -8.12
N GLU A 19 -23.13 -9.42 -8.54
CA GLU A 19 -24.58 -9.25 -8.71
C GLU A 19 -25.36 -9.50 -7.42
N SER A 20 -24.71 -9.99 -6.37
CA SER A 20 -25.36 -10.22 -5.08
C SER A 20 -25.76 -8.91 -4.42
N THR A 21 -26.94 -8.90 -3.80
CA THR A 21 -27.52 -7.68 -3.22
C THR A 21 -27.37 -7.60 -1.71
N PHE A 22 -27.21 -6.40 -1.17
CA PHE A 22 -27.26 -6.09 0.26
C PHE A 22 -27.89 -4.71 0.48
N ARG A 23 -28.34 -4.43 1.70
CA ARG A 23 -28.84 -3.10 2.08
C ARG A 23 -27.80 -2.37 2.89
N PHE A 24 -27.58 -1.10 2.54
CA PHE A 24 -26.69 -0.26 3.32
C PHE A 24 -26.96 1.23 3.16
N SER A 25 -26.96 1.94 4.28
CA SER A 25 -26.87 3.40 4.33
C SER A 25 -26.24 3.83 5.65
N CYS A 26 -25.11 4.54 5.58
CA CYS A 26 -24.45 5.13 6.74
C CYS A 26 -24.67 6.64 6.73
N HIS A 27 -25.37 7.17 7.74
CA HIS A 27 -25.63 8.61 7.88
C HIS A 27 -25.73 9.01 9.36
N LYS A 28 -25.68 10.31 9.62
CA LYS A 28 -25.62 10.88 10.97
C LYS A 28 -26.80 10.55 11.90
N ASP A 29 -27.93 10.16 11.33
CA ASP A 29 -29.15 9.90 12.10
C ASP A 29 -29.26 8.45 12.58
N ILE A 30 -28.32 7.57 12.20
CA ILE A 30 -28.30 6.19 12.68
C ILE A 30 -27.56 6.08 14.03
N PRO A 31 -28.00 5.23 14.96
CA PRO A 31 -27.42 5.16 16.31
C PRO A 31 -25.94 4.79 16.36
N CYS A 32 -25.45 4.05 15.36
CA CYS A 32 -24.06 3.60 15.30
C CYS A 32 -23.16 4.52 14.45
N PHE A 33 -23.63 5.69 14.01
CA PHE A 33 -22.83 6.61 13.21
C PHE A 33 -21.48 6.89 13.88
N THR A 34 -20.38 6.84 13.13
CA THR A 34 -18.97 6.98 13.59
C THR A 34 -18.43 5.87 14.51
N THR A 35 -19.25 4.91 14.95
CA THR A 35 -18.82 3.87 15.90
C THR A 35 -17.76 2.93 15.30
N CYS A 36 -17.85 2.63 14.00
CA CYS A 36 -16.85 1.81 13.29
C CYS A 36 -15.48 2.50 13.13
N CYS A 37 -15.40 3.82 13.31
CA CYS A 37 -14.19 4.61 13.11
C CYS A 37 -13.30 4.61 14.37
N ALA A 38 -13.12 3.46 15.01
CA ALA A 38 -12.39 3.30 16.26
C ALA A 38 -11.87 1.87 16.43
N ASP A 39 -10.68 1.71 17.02
CA ASP A 39 -10.03 0.42 17.33
C ASP A 39 -9.93 -0.57 16.16
N VAL A 40 -9.63 -0.05 14.96
CA VAL A 40 -9.41 -0.85 13.73
C VAL A 40 -7.95 -0.81 13.28
N ASN A 41 -7.51 -1.86 12.59
CA ASN A 41 -6.19 -1.91 11.95
C ASN A 41 -6.33 -1.62 10.45
N ILE A 42 -5.98 -0.40 10.04
CA ILE A 42 -6.03 0.01 8.64
C ILE A 42 -4.62 0.03 8.08
N LEU A 43 -4.32 -0.93 7.21
CA LEU A 43 -3.11 -0.92 6.39
C LEU A 43 -3.32 0.04 5.22
N LEU A 44 -2.39 0.96 5.05
CA LEU A 44 -2.40 1.93 3.96
C LEU A 44 -1.50 1.41 2.84
N THR A 45 -2.03 1.41 1.62
CA THR A 45 -1.18 1.34 0.43
C THR A 45 -0.46 2.69 0.22
N PRO A 46 0.58 2.73 -0.63
CA PRO A 46 1.20 3.99 -1.01
C PRO A 46 0.22 5.00 -1.61
N TYR A 47 -0.74 4.52 -2.41
CA TYR A 47 -1.76 5.37 -3.02
C TYR A 47 -2.74 5.91 -1.98
N ASP A 48 -3.15 5.11 -0.98
CA ASP A 48 -3.96 5.58 0.15
C ASP A 48 -3.23 6.72 0.89
N ALA A 49 -1.97 6.51 1.26
CA ALA A 49 -1.17 7.50 1.97
C ALA A 49 -1.02 8.80 1.16
N LEU A 50 -0.80 8.68 -0.17
CA LEU A 50 -0.71 9.82 -1.08
C LEU A 50 -2.01 10.62 -1.11
N ARG A 51 -3.17 9.97 -1.22
CA ARG A 51 -4.47 10.66 -1.24
C ARG A 51 -4.76 11.33 0.09
N MET A 52 -4.56 10.62 1.19
CA MET A 52 -4.82 11.13 2.54
C MET A 52 -3.96 12.36 2.85
N ARG A 53 -2.66 12.32 2.58
CA ARG A 53 -1.79 13.49 2.84
C ARG A 53 -2.17 14.71 1.99
N ARG A 54 -2.61 14.49 0.74
CA ARG A 54 -3.08 15.56 -0.15
C ARG A 54 -4.37 16.19 0.36
N ALA A 55 -5.33 15.38 0.81
CA ALA A 55 -6.58 15.86 1.40
C ALA A 55 -6.35 16.72 2.66
N LEU A 56 -5.29 16.41 3.41
CA LEU A 56 -4.87 17.16 4.59
C LEU A 56 -3.93 18.33 4.28
N ASN A 57 -3.50 18.48 3.01
CA ASN A 57 -2.51 19.45 2.58
C ASN A 57 -1.19 19.38 3.40
N LEU A 58 -0.70 18.15 3.62
CA LEU A 58 0.52 17.86 4.37
C LEU A 58 1.65 17.37 3.47
N SER A 59 2.89 17.64 3.91
CA SER A 59 4.07 16.98 3.36
C SER A 59 4.03 15.48 3.67
N SER A 60 4.81 14.68 2.94
CA SER A 60 5.01 13.27 3.27
C SER A 60 5.54 13.10 4.69
N GLU A 61 6.50 13.92 5.12
CA GLU A 61 7.11 13.82 6.44
C GLU A 61 6.09 14.09 7.57
N ASP A 62 5.32 15.17 7.45
CA ASP A 62 4.32 15.53 8.46
C ASP A 62 3.22 14.47 8.55
N PHE A 63 2.70 14.02 7.40
CA PHE A 63 1.67 12.98 7.37
C PHE A 63 2.17 11.67 7.98
N LEU A 64 3.36 11.22 7.61
CA LEU A 64 3.91 9.96 8.09
C LEU A 64 4.30 10.03 9.58
N GLY A 65 4.77 11.19 10.06
CA GLY A 65 5.12 11.39 11.46
C GLY A 65 3.91 11.47 12.38
N GLU A 66 2.83 12.12 11.93
CA GLU A 66 1.65 12.37 12.76
C GLU A 66 0.62 11.24 12.69
N TYR A 67 0.35 10.70 11.50
CA TYR A 67 -0.79 9.82 11.23
C TYR A 67 -0.43 8.38 10.93
N VAL A 68 0.85 7.98 10.95
CA VAL A 68 1.25 6.64 10.54
C VAL A 68 2.10 5.93 11.60
N VAL A 69 1.92 4.61 11.69
CA VAL A 69 2.83 3.71 12.40
C VAL A 69 3.52 2.79 11.37
N PRO A 70 4.81 3.02 11.08
CA PRO A 70 5.55 2.18 10.15
C PRO A 70 6.01 0.88 10.83
N LEU A 71 5.68 -0.26 10.24
CA LEU A 71 6.14 -1.58 10.68
C LEU A 71 7.31 -2.06 9.81
N LEU A 72 8.52 -1.67 10.22
CA LEU A 72 9.77 -2.01 9.52
C LEU A 72 10.55 -3.16 10.18
N SER A 73 10.01 -3.75 11.24
CA SER A 73 10.70 -4.69 12.14
C SER A 73 11.13 -6.02 11.48
N VAL A 74 12.02 -6.73 12.17
CA VAL A 74 12.50 -8.07 11.81
C VAL A 74 11.32 -9.04 11.89
N GLY A 75 10.99 -9.72 10.78
CA GLY A 75 9.83 -10.59 10.64
C GLY A 75 8.86 -10.16 9.53
N GLN A 76 8.78 -8.85 9.24
CA GLN A 76 8.04 -8.37 8.07
C GLN A 76 8.88 -8.50 6.80
N LYS A 77 8.30 -9.06 5.74
CA LYS A 77 8.99 -9.26 4.45
C LYS A 77 9.13 -7.95 3.66
N VAL A 78 8.17 -7.05 3.81
CA VAL A 78 8.13 -5.71 3.22
C VAL A 78 7.68 -4.70 4.28
N PRO A 79 8.00 -3.40 4.14
CA PRO A 79 7.41 -2.36 4.96
C PRO A 79 5.88 -2.40 4.92
N LEU A 80 5.25 -2.42 6.09
CA LEU A 80 3.82 -2.19 6.23
C LEU A 80 3.57 -0.86 6.92
N VAL A 81 2.49 -0.19 6.55
CA VAL A 81 2.15 1.16 7.00
C VAL A 81 0.74 1.12 7.56
N LEU A 82 0.59 1.41 8.84
CA LEU A 82 -0.70 1.45 9.53
C LEU A 82 -1.13 2.89 9.76
N LEU A 83 -2.42 3.16 9.60
CA LEU A 83 -3.03 4.38 10.12
C LEU A 83 -2.93 4.37 11.65
N LYS A 84 -2.37 5.44 12.22
CA LYS A 84 -2.25 5.63 13.66
C LYS A 84 -3.58 6.08 14.24
N MET A 85 -4.16 5.26 15.11
CA MET A 85 -5.32 5.66 15.92
C MET A 85 -4.90 6.60 17.05
N ARG A 86 -5.83 7.42 17.54
CA ARG A 86 -5.59 8.28 18.70
C ARG A 86 -5.30 7.43 19.93
N ASP A 87 -4.48 7.97 20.83
CA ASP A 87 -4.18 7.36 22.13
C ASP A 87 -5.28 7.71 23.16
N ASP A 88 -6.53 7.40 22.80
CA ASP A 88 -7.68 7.46 23.70
C ASP A 88 -8.19 6.05 24.00
N GLU A 89 -9.06 5.91 25.02
CA GLU A 89 -9.58 4.61 25.46
C GLU A 89 -10.26 3.81 24.32
N LYS A 90 -10.85 4.53 23.35
CA LYS A 90 -11.58 3.93 22.23
C LYS A 90 -10.70 3.72 21.00
N LYS A 91 -9.46 4.19 21.01
CA LYS A 91 -8.57 4.28 19.84
C LYS A 91 -9.28 4.89 18.63
N THR A 92 -9.88 6.07 18.80
CA THR A 92 -10.63 6.71 17.71
C THR A 92 -9.75 7.04 16.50
N CYS A 93 -10.34 6.97 15.31
CA CYS A 93 -9.69 7.43 14.08
C CYS A 93 -9.39 8.93 14.18
N PRO A 94 -8.17 9.39 13.82
CA PRO A 94 -7.82 10.80 13.94
C PRO A 94 -8.67 11.71 13.05
N PHE A 95 -9.29 11.17 12.00
CA PHE A 95 -10.11 11.91 11.06
C PHE A 95 -11.61 11.87 11.35
N VAL A 96 -12.06 11.14 12.39
CA VAL A 96 -13.48 11.11 12.73
C VAL A 96 -13.85 12.27 13.65
N SER A 97 -15.02 12.85 13.36
CA SER A 97 -15.68 13.90 14.14
C SER A 97 -17.16 13.55 14.34
N ALA A 98 -17.89 14.32 15.15
CA ALA A 98 -19.33 14.14 15.32
C ALA A 98 -20.12 14.30 14.01
N GLU A 99 -19.59 15.06 13.04
CA GLU A 99 -20.19 15.26 11.71
C GLU A 99 -19.78 14.17 10.69
N GLY A 100 -18.91 13.22 11.09
CA GLY A 100 -18.38 12.17 10.22
C GLY A 100 -16.88 12.28 9.97
N CYS A 101 -16.42 11.61 8.91
CA CYS A 101 -15.01 11.58 8.52
C CYS A 101 -14.61 12.88 7.81
N LEU A 102 -13.55 13.54 8.29
CA LEU A 102 -13.03 14.80 7.75
C LEU A 102 -12.40 14.65 6.36
N ILE A 103 -11.96 13.44 6.00
CA ILE A 103 -11.36 13.10 4.69
C ILE A 103 -12.22 12.07 3.95
N TYR A 104 -13.55 12.14 4.08
CA TYR A 104 -14.45 11.10 3.56
C TYR A 104 -14.14 10.76 2.09
N GLU A 105 -14.02 11.77 1.21
CA GLU A 105 -13.73 11.58 -0.22
C GLU A 105 -12.33 11.05 -0.54
N ASP A 106 -11.42 11.01 0.43
CA ASP A 106 -10.05 10.52 0.30
C ASP A 106 -9.73 9.40 1.32
N ARG A 107 -10.78 8.81 1.90
CA ARG A 107 -10.65 7.70 2.84
C ARG A 107 -9.93 6.51 2.17
N PRO A 108 -9.14 5.75 2.93
CA PRO A 108 -8.33 4.67 2.36
C PRO A 108 -9.21 3.50 1.92
N TRP A 109 -8.67 2.66 1.03
CA TRP A 109 -9.35 1.51 0.44
C TRP A 109 -10.12 0.64 1.44
N PRO A 110 -9.56 0.26 2.63
CA PRO A 110 -10.31 -0.55 3.59
C PRO A 110 -11.59 0.13 4.10
N CYS A 111 -11.59 1.45 4.26
CA CYS A 111 -12.76 2.21 4.69
C CYS A 111 -13.82 2.37 3.58
N ARG A 112 -13.42 2.31 2.31
CA ARG A 112 -14.35 2.34 1.16
C ARG A 112 -15.03 1.01 0.93
N MET A 113 -14.28 -0.06 1.15
CA MET A 113 -14.81 -1.42 1.01
C MET A 113 -15.93 -1.67 2.00
N TYR A 114 -15.80 -1.22 3.25
CA TYR A 114 -16.81 -1.42 4.28
C TYR A 114 -18.22 -0.95 3.84
N PRO A 115 -19.28 -1.79 3.98
CA PRO A 115 -19.31 -3.04 4.75
C PRO A 115 -18.93 -4.28 3.93
N VAL A 116 -18.64 -4.13 2.65
CA VAL A 116 -18.24 -5.23 1.77
C VAL A 116 -16.78 -5.61 2.06
N GLY A 117 -16.55 -6.87 2.39
CA GLY A 117 -15.24 -7.49 2.44
C GLY A 117 -14.95 -8.30 1.18
N MET A 118 -13.67 -8.49 0.87
CA MET A 118 -13.21 -9.38 -0.18
C MET A 118 -12.28 -10.42 0.42
N ALA A 119 -12.49 -11.68 0.07
CA ALA A 119 -11.67 -12.80 0.51
C ALA A 119 -11.27 -13.69 -0.66
N SER A 120 -10.18 -14.41 -0.49
CA SER A 120 -9.76 -15.45 -1.42
C SER A 120 -9.63 -16.77 -0.68
N SER A 121 -10.20 -17.82 -1.25
CA SER A 121 -10.02 -19.19 -0.75
C SER A 121 -8.72 -19.84 -1.24
N LYS A 122 -7.84 -19.08 -1.92
CA LYS A 122 -6.51 -19.53 -2.34
C LYS A 122 -5.69 -19.93 -1.11
N THR A 123 -5.11 -21.12 -1.17
CA THR A 123 -4.17 -21.62 -0.16
C THR A 123 -2.92 -22.14 -0.87
N GLU A 124 -1.84 -22.40 -0.12
CA GLU A 124 -0.65 -23.06 -0.68
C GLU A 124 -0.98 -24.42 -1.33
N GLN A 125 -2.08 -25.06 -0.91
CA GLN A 125 -2.55 -26.35 -1.40
C GLN A 125 -3.64 -26.24 -2.48
N ASN A 126 -4.28 -25.07 -2.61
CA ASN A 126 -5.29 -24.77 -3.63
C ASN A 126 -5.02 -23.41 -4.25
N VAL A 127 -4.19 -23.41 -5.30
CA VAL A 127 -3.81 -22.21 -6.04
C VAL A 127 -4.96 -21.69 -6.92
N GLU A 128 -5.96 -22.52 -7.20
CA GLU A 128 -7.17 -22.20 -7.99
C GLU A 128 -8.33 -21.64 -7.14
N GLY A 129 -8.07 -21.27 -5.88
CA GLY A 129 -9.11 -20.74 -5.00
C GLY A 129 -9.86 -19.54 -5.59
N GLU A 130 -11.16 -19.50 -5.35
CA GLU A 130 -12.06 -18.44 -5.80
C GLU A 130 -11.92 -17.20 -4.91
N GLU A 131 -11.97 -16.04 -5.55
CA GLU A 131 -12.22 -14.75 -4.91
C GLU A 131 -13.73 -14.53 -4.76
N PHE A 132 -14.15 -14.08 -3.59
CA PHE A 132 -15.55 -13.85 -3.28
C PHE A 132 -15.71 -12.65 -2.35
N TYR A 133 -16.92 -12.10 -2.34
CA TYR A 133 -17.29 -11.00 -1.46
C TYR A 133 -18.10 -11.49 -0.28
N PHE A 134 -18.12 -10.70 0.79
CA PHE A 134 -18.93 -10.96 1.97
C PHE A 134 -19.32 -9.63 2.62
N ILE A 135 -20.38 -9.62 3.44
CA ILE A 135 -20.72 -8.45 4.25
C ILE A 135 -20.10 -8.64 5.62
N MET A 136 -19.31 -7.67 6.07
CA MET A 136 -18.67 -7.69 7.38
C MET A 136 -19.70 -7.50 8.48
N GLU A 137 -19.77 -8.46 9.41
CA GLU A 137 -20.62 -8.36 10.59
C GLU A 137 -19.77 -7.97 11.80
N GLU A 138 -19.92 -6.74 12.27
CA GLU A 138 -19.20 -6.25 13.44
C GLU A 138 -19.97 -6.47 14.74
N SER A 139 -19.22 -6.61 15.84
CA SER A 139 -19.75 -6.88 17.18
C SER A 139 -20.72 -5.81 17.69
N PHE A 140 -20.60 -4.57 17.23
CA PHE A 140 -21.49 -3.47 17.62
C PHE A 140 -22.80 -3.40 16.79
N ALA A 141 -23.01 -4.34 15.86
CA ALA A 141 -24.17 -4.45 14.98
C ALA A 141 -24.48 -3.16 14.20
N CYS A 142 -23.88 -3.03 13.01
CA CYS A 142 -24.09 -1.89 12.12
C CYS A 142 -25.58 -1.71 11.75
N ALA A 143 -26.18 -0.61 12.23
CA ALA A 143 -27.58 -0.28 11.95
C ALA A 143 -27.82 0.02 10.46
N GLY A 144 -26.78 0.54 9.78
CA GLY A 144 -26.85 0.84 8.35
C GLY A 144 -27.14 -0.38 7.47
N LEU A 145 -26.82 -1.60 7.91
CA LEU A 145 -27.15 -2.84 7.19
C LEU A 145 -28.65 -3.20 7.22
N LYS A 146 -29.44 -2.52 8.06
CA LYS A 146 -30.87 -2.80 8.26
C LYS A 146 -31.78 -1.82 7.51
N GLU A 147 -31.23 -0.73 6.98
CA GLU A 147 -31.99 0.32 6.32
C GLU A 147 -31.26 0.93 5.12
N GLY A 148 -31.97 1.78 4.38
CA GLY A 148 -31.41 2.50 3.25
C GLY A 148 -31.58 1.81 1.90
N LYS A 149 -30.70 2.19 0.96
CA LYS A 149 -30.71 1.73 -0.43
C LYS A 149 -30.28 0.25 -0.49
N GLU A 150 -30.89 -0.46 -1.42
CA GLU A 150 -30.44 -1.78 -1.84
C GLU A 150 -29.37 -1.61 -2.92
N TRP A 151 -28.25 -2.30 -2.74
CA TRP A 151 -27.07 -2.25 -3.59
C TRP A 151 -26.76 -3.66 -4.08
N THR A 152 -26.29 -3.77 -5.31
CA THR A 152 -25.41 -4.88 -5.69
C THR A 152 -23.99 -4.60 -5.24
N VAL A 153 -23.16 -5.64 -5.09
CA VAL A 153 -21.74 -5.48 -4.81
C VAL A 153 -21.05 -4.65 -5.91
N ALA A 154 -21.41 -4.85 -7.18
CA ALA A 154 -20.89 -4.06 -8.29
C ALA A 154 -21.26 -2.57 -8.21
N GLU A 155 -22.52 -2.25 -7.90
CA GLU A 155 -22.93 -0.84 -7.74
C GLU A 155 -22.24 -0.17 -6.55
N TRP A 156 -22.04 -0.89 -5.44
CA TRP A 156 -21.27 -0.38 -4.31
C TRP A 156 -19.82 -0.08 -4.71
N TRP A 157 -19.21 -0.99 -5.46
CA TRP A 157 -17.84 -0.84 -5.93
C TRP A 157 -17.64 0.41 -6.79
N GLU A 158 -18.57 0.64 -7.72
CA GLU A 158 -18.59 1.83 -8.58
C GLU A 158 -18.81 3.11 -7.76
N ASP A 159 -19.82 3.12 -6.88
CA ASP A 159 -20.16 4.26 -6.02
C ASP A 159 -19.00 4.66 -5.09
N GLN A 160 -18.27 3.66 -4.59
CA GLN A 160 -17.13 3.88 -3.69
C GLN A 160 -15.82 4.19 -4.43
N GLY A 161 -15.80 4.14 -5.76
CA GLY A 161 -14.63 4.43 -6.59
C GLY A 161 -13.49 3.44 -6.38
N ILE A 162 -13.81 2.15 -6.19
CA ILE A 162 -12.82 1.13 -5.82
C ILE A 162 -11.86 0.79 -6.97
N ASP A 163 -12.30 0.89 -8.22
CA ASP A 163 -11.49 0.58 -9.41
C ASP A 163 -10.22 1.45 -9.48
N ASP A 164 -10.36 2.77 -9.30
CA ASP A 164 -9.24 3.70 -9.30
C ASP A 164 -8.17 3.31 -8.26
N TYR A 165 -8.60 2.92 -7.06
CA TYR A 165 -7.69 2.48 -6.01
C TYR A 165 -7.03 1.14 -6.34
N ASN A 166 -7.76 0.21 -6.93
CA ASN A 166 -7.22 -1.10 -7.31
C ASN A 166 -6.19 -0.99 -8.43
N ASP A 167 -6.47 -0.18 -9.44
CA ASP A 167 -5.56 0.09 -10.55
C ASP A 167 -4.26 0.72 -10.04
N LYS A 168 -4.37 1.73 -9.18
CA LYS A 168 -3.20 2.40 -8.57
C LYS A 168 -2.47 1.52 -7.56
N ALA A 169 -3.14 0.54 -6.94
CA ALA A 169 -2.52 -0.42 -6.04
C ALA A 169 -1.88 -1.61 -6.77
N GLN A 170 -2.12 -1.80 -8.08
CA GLN A 170 -1.61 -2.95 -8.82
C GLN A 170 -0.06 -3.01 -8.82
N PRO A 171 0.67 -1.93 -9.13
CA PRO A 171 2.14 -1.95 -9.06
C PRO A 171 2.68 -2.26 -7.66
N TYR A 172 1.95 -1.83 -6.61
CA TYR A 172 2.29 -2.17 -5.23
C TYR A 172 2.11 -3.67 -4.95
N LYS A 173 1.04 -4.28 -5.47
CA LYS A 173 0.83 -5.75 -5.39
C LYS A 173 1.96 -6.49 -6.13
N ASP A 174 2.37 -6.03 -7.31
CA ASP A 174 3.44 -6.67 -8.08
C ASP A 174 4.76 -6.73 -7.31
N ILE A 175 5.09 -5.67 -6.56
CA ILE A 175 6.30 -5.63 -5.72
C ILE A 175 6.12 -6.50 -4.47
N THR A 176 5.01 -6.34 -3.74
CA THR A 176 4.82 -7.01 -2.43
C THR A 176 4.56 -8.52 -2.56
N LEU A 177 3.95 -8.94 -3.66
CA LEU A 177 3.70 -10.34 -4.01
C LEU A 177 4.80 -10.93 -4.90
N HIS A 178 5.87 -10.18 -5.17
CA HIS A 178 6.97 -10.64 -6.00
C HIS A 178 7.54 -11.99 -5.49
N ARG A 179 7.81 -12.91 -6.42
CA ARG A 179 8.21 -14.30 -6.12
C ARG A 179 9.40 -14.39 -5.15
N ARG A 180 10.36 -13.46 -5.24
CA ARG A 180 11.54 -13.39 -4.35
C ARG A 180 11.14 -13.26 -2.88
N LEU A 181 10.04 -12.58 -2.60
CA LEU A 181 9.53 -12.36 -1.24
C LEU A 181 8.65 -13.52 -0.77
N GLN A 182 8.07 -14.33 -1.68
CA GLN A 182 7.13 -15.39 -1.33
C GLN A 182 7.77 -16.68 -0.81
N SER A 183 9.10 -16.81 -0.84
CA SER A 183 9.77 -18.01 -0.32
C SER A 183 9.53 -18.22 1.19
N VAL A 184 9.44 -19.49 1.60
CA VAL A 184 9.10 -19.94 2.97
C VAL A 184 10.27 -19.74 3.95
N ASP A 185 11.50 -19.55 3.47
CA ASP A 185 12.66 -19.39 4.35
C ASP A 185 12.57 -18.09 5.18
N GLU A 186 12.53 -18.25 6.50
CA GLU A 186 12.66 -17.18 7.49
C GLU A 186 13.98 -16.44 7.26
N GLY A 187 13.92 -15.25 6.65
CA GLY A 187 15.09 -14.42 6.33
C GLY A 187 15.15 -13.88 4.89
N LYS A 188 14.29 -14.33 3.97
CA LYS A 188 14.26 -13.87 2.57
C LYS A 188 13.42 -12.60 2.31
N GLY A 189 13.06 -11.87 3.36
CA GLY A 189 12.45 -10.54 3.24
C GLY A 189 13.45 -9.47 2.81
N LEU A 190 12.97 -8.24 2.61
CA LEU A 190 13.84 -7.09 2.40
C LEU A 190 14.71 -6.84 3.65
N GLY A 191 16.01 -6.65 3.44
CA GLY A 191 16.93 -6.23 4.50
C GLY A 191 16.63 -4.80 4.97
N PRO A 192 17.19 -4.33 6.10
CA PRO A 192 16.90 -3.00 6.66
C PRO A 192 17.08 -1.84 5.67
N ALA A 193 18.18 -1.83 4.90
CA ALA A 193 18.43 -0.80 3.89
C ALA A 193 17.42 -0.85 2.74
N GLN A 194 17.02 -2.05 2.31
CA GLN A 194 16.00 -2.23 1.27
C GLN A 194 14.61 -1.79 1.75
N LYS A 195 14.28 -2.04 3.03
CA LYS A 195 13.05 -1.53 3.65
C LYS A 195 13.03 -0.02 3.70
N GLN A 196 14.14 0.62 4.06
CA GLN A 196 14.24 2.08 4.05
C GLN A 196 14.10 2.64 2.63
N MET A 197 14.75 2.02 1.65
CA MET A 197 14.63 2.37 0.24
C MET A 197 13.19 2.29 -0.25
N PHE A 198 12.50 1.18 0.06
CA PHE A 198 11.09 0.98 -0.25
C PHE A 198 10.19 2.02 0.40
N TYR A 199 10.37 2.24 1.71
CA TYR A 199 9.57 3.21 2.46
C TYR A 199 9.75 4.63 1.91
N MET A 200 10.99 5.01 1.60
CA MET A 200 11.30 6.29 0.97
C MET A 200 10.60 6.43 -0.38
N ALA A 201 10.79 5.48 -1.30
CA ALA A 201 10.27 5.60 -2.66
C ALA A 201 8.75 5.57 -2.78
N LEU A 202 8.04 4.94 -1.84
CA LEU A 202 6.59 4.75 -1.97
C LEU A 202 5.76 5.57 -0.98
N TYR A 203 6.29 5.89 0.20
CA TYR A 203 5.53 6.64 1.21
C TYR A 203 6.09 8.05 1.44
N ASP A 204 7.41 8.19 1.51
CA ASP A 204 8.10 9.47 1.72
C ASP A 204 8.52 10.11 0.38
N LEU A 205 7.50 10.44 -0.43
CA LEU A 205 7.68 10.93 -1.79
C LEU A 205 8.45 12.26 -1.86
N ASP A 206 8.31 13.12 -0.85
CA ASP A 206 9.07 14.37 -0.79
C ASP A 206 10.57 14.11 -0.63
N ARG A 207 10.94 13.18 0.26
CA ARG A 207 12.33 12.74 0.41
C ARG A 207 12.82 11.98 -0.82
N PHE A 208 11.98 11.15 -1.44
CA PHE A 208 12.34 10.45 -2.66
C PHE A 208 12.62 11.44 -3.80
N ARG A 209 11.78 12.47 -3.96
CA ARG A 209 12.00 13.56 -4.91
C ARG A 209 13.36 14.22 -4.67
N GLY A 210 13.64 14.62 -3.42
CA GLY A 210 14.95 15.18 -3.06
C GLY A 210 16.09 14.23 -3.42
N HIS A 211 15.95 12.94 -3.12
CA HIS A 211 16.95 11.93 -3.49
C HIS A 211 17.22 11.88 -5.00
N LEU A 212 16.20 11.99 -5.85
CA LEU A 212 16.37 11.98 -7.30
C LEU A 212 17.06 13.26 -7.81
N PHE A 213 16.62 14.42 -7.34
CA PHE A 213 17.04 15.72 -7.90
C PHE A 213 18.29 16.32 -7.25
N ASP A 214 18.58 15.97 -6.01
CA ASP A 214 19.72 16.50 -5.24
C ASP A 214 20.94 15.55 -5.27
N SER A 215 20.85 14.43 -5.98
CA SER A 215 21.93 13.44 -6.10
C SER A 215 22.43 13.27 -7.55
N SER A 216 23.33 12.32 -7.75
CA SER A 216 23.81 11.92 -9.08
C SER A 216 22.83 11.02 -9.84
N PHE A 217 21.62 10.78 -9.35
CA PHE A 217 20.67 9.82 -9.92
C PHE A 217 20.51 9.94 -11.45
N PHE A 218 20.18 11.13 -11.98
CA PHE A 218 19.98 11.34 -13.42
C PHE A 218 21.27 11.35 -14.25
N LYS A 219 22.45 11.35 -13.60
CA LYS A 219 23.74 11.10 -14.25
C LYS A 219 24.03 9.60 -14.38
N LEU A 220 23.35 8.77 -13.59
CA LEU A 220 23.52 7.31 -13.60
C LEU A 220 22.48 6.64 -14.50
N PHE A 221 21.25 7.14 -14.50
CA PHE A 221 20.14 6.54 -15.23
C PHE A 221 19.74 7.35 -16.47
N GLU A 222 19.33 6.63 -17.51
CA GLU A 222 18.66 7.20 -18.68
C GLU A 222 17.19 7.40 -18.34
N VAL A 223 16.77 8.67 -18.25
CA VAL A 223 15.39 9.07 -18.00
C VAL A 223 15.07 10.20 -18.97
N GLU A 224 13.94 10.08 -19.67
CA GLU A 224 13.49 11.10 -20.62
C GLU A 224 13.16 12.41 -19.91
N ASN A 225 13.49 13.54 -20.53
CA ASN A 225 13.24 14.86 -19.94
C ASN A 225 11.76 15.09 -19.60
N GLU A 226 10.82 14.54 -20.38
CA GLU A 226 9.39 14.64 -20.08
C GLU A 226 9.03 13.95 -18.76
N VAL A 227 9.61 12.77 -18.51
CA VAL A 227 9.43 12.04 -17.25
C VAL A 227 10.05 12.81 -16.09
N ILE A 228 11.25 13.38 -16.27
CA ILE A 228 11.92 14.20 -15.25
C ILE A 228 11.04 15.40 -14.84
N GLU A 229 10.46 16.11 -15.80
CA GLU A 229 9.59 17.25 -15.50
C GLU A 229 8.29 16.82 -14.80
N LYS A 230 7.69 15.70 -15.21
CA LYS A 230 6.50 15.13 -14.56
C LYS A 230 6.77 14.75 -13.11
N ILE A 231 7.79 13.94 -12.83
CA ILE A 231 8.08 13.47 -11.46
C ILE A 231 8.56 14.59 -10.53
N ARG A 232 9.01 15.73 -11.09
CA ARG A 232 9.33 16.94 -10.33
C ARG A 232 8.08 17.58 -9.73
N GLN A 233 6.94 17.55 -10.44
CA GLN A 233 5.74 18.33 -10.10
C GLN A 233 4.56 17.47 -9.64
N GLU A 234 4.48 16.23 -10.10
CA GLU A 234 3.32 15.36 -9.91
C GLU A 234 3.67 14.17 -9.02
N ASP A 235 3.09 14.09 -7.82
CA ASP A 235 3.41 12.97 -6.89
C ASP A 235 2.94 11.61 -7.42
N GLU A 236 1.90 11.55 -8.24
CA GLU A 236 1.44 10.28 -8.82
C GLU A 236 2.46 9.76 -9.83
N ALA A 237 2.96 10.63 -10.70
CA ALA A 237 4.05 10.28 -11.61
C ALA A 237 5.30 9.87 -10.83
N LEU A 238 5.60 10.55 -9.71
CA LEU A 238 6.73 10.20 -8.85
C LEU A 238 6.53 8.84 -8.14
N LEU A 239 5.32 8.53 -7.69
CA LEU A 239 4.98 7.23 -7.10
C LEU A 239 5.12 6.11 -8.14
N ASP A 240 4.58 6.32 -9.34
CA ASP A 240 4.71 5.39 -10.47
C ASP A 240 6.19 5.14 -10.82
N PHE A 241 6.99 6.21 -10.84
CA PHE A 241 8.44 6.11 -11.01
C PHE A 241 9.11 5.36 -9.86
N GLY A 242 8.65 5.55 -8.62
CA GLY A 242 9.10 4.81 -7.44
C GLY A 242 8.90 3.30 -7.59
N TYR A 243 7.76 2.86 -8.13
CA TYR A 243 7.52 1.45 -8.43
C TYR A 243 8.51 0.89 -9.45
N HIS A 244 8.77 1.60 -10.55
CA HIS A 244 9.75 1.20 -11.55
C HIS A 244 11.16 1.12 -10.95
N TRP A 245 11.58 2.14 -10.22
CA TRP A 245 12.90 2.18 -9.59
C TRP A 245 13.10 1.04 -8.59
N LEU A 246 12.09 0.69 -7.79
CA LEU A 246 12.19 -0.40 -6.83
C LEU A 246 12.23 -1.78 -7.49
N ARG A 247 11.48 -2.00 -8.58
CA ARG A 247 11.55 -3.26 -9.33
C ARG A 247 12.97 -3.50 -9.88
N PHE A 248 13.60 -2.46 -10.42
CA PHE A 248 15.01 -2.51 -10.78
C PHE A 248 15.91 -2.75 -9.56
N SER A 249 15.81 -1.91 -8.52
CA SER A 249 16.78 -1.89 -7.42
C SER A 249 16.68 -3.08 -6.46
N LEU A 250 15.48 -3.63 -6.26
CA LEU A 250 15.24 -4.74 -5.33
C LEU A 250 15.29 -6.10 -6.02
N PHE A 251 14.86 -6.17 -7.29
CA PHE A 251 14.66 -7.45 -7.98
C PHE A 251 15.51 -7.62 -9.25
N GLY A 252 16.19 -6.56 -9.71
CA GLY A 252 17.04 -6.61 -10.91
C GLY A 252 16.23 -6.67 -12.20
N GLU A 253 14.95 -6.27 -12.17
CA GLU A 253 14.12 -6.24 -13.36
C GLU A 253 14.54 -5.10 -14.30
N PRO A 254 14.53 -5.30 -15.63
CA PRO A 254 15.00 -4.31 -16.60
C PRO A 254 13.97 -3.17 -16.81
N THR A 255 13.62 -2.49 -15.73
CA THR A 255 12.65 -1.38 -15.68
C THR A 255 13.33 -0.01 -15.71
N MET A 256 14.66 0.02 -15.56
CA MET A 256 15.51 1.21 -15.63
C MET A 256 16.75 0.92 -16.49
N THR A 257 17.24 1.92 -17.22
CA THR A 257 18.46 1.82 -18.02
C THR A 257 19.59 2.63 -17.38
N ILE A 258 20.74 2.01 -17.16
CA ILE A 258 21.96 2.69 -16.69
C ILE A 258 22.67 3.28 -17.92
N ARG A 259 23.12 4.54 -17.82
CA ARG A 259 23.91 5.19 -18.89
C ARG A 259 25.19 4.42 -19.18
N GLY A 260 25.49 4.20 -20.46
CA GLY A 260 26.64 3.41 -20.91
C GLY A 260 27.99 3.89 -20.35
N GLU A 261 28.19 5.20 -20.22
CA GLU A 261 29.43 5.79 -19.68
C GLU A 261 29.74 5.28 -18.26
N VAL A 262 28.72 5.19 -17.40
CA VAL A 262 28.84 4.71 -16.01
C VAL A 262 29.12 3.21 -15.96
N VAL A 263 28.56 2.46 -16.90
CA VAL A 263 28.81 1.01 -17.02
C VAL A 263 30.27 0.76 -17.40
N GLU A 264 30.83 1.55 -18.32
CA GLU A 264 32.23 1.44 -18.72
C GLU A 264 33.19 1.90 -17.62
N GLU A 265 32.94 3.03 -16.96
CA GLU A 265 33.74 3.49 -15.80
C GLU A 265 33.82 2.42 -14.71
N ARG A 266 32.70 1.77 -14.38
CA ARG A 266 32.65 0.74 -13.34
C ARG A 266 33.34 -0.56 -13.74
N LYS A 267 33.31 -0.92 -15.03
CA LYS A 267 34.10 -2.05 -15.56
C LYS A 267 35.60 -1.76 -15.45
N GLU A 268 36.03 -0.54 -15.75
CA GLU A 268 37.43 -0.14 -15.60
C GLU A 268 37.88 -0.14 -14.14
N GLU A 269 37.06 0.33 -13.21
CA GLU A 269 37.34 0.27 -11.76
C GLU A 269 37.48 -1.17 -11.26
N LEU A 270 36.53 -2.05 -11.61
CA LEU A 270 36.58 -3.46 -11.26
C LEU A 270 37.80 -4.17 -11.85
N ALA A 271 38.17 -3.84 -13.10
CA ALA A 271 39.38 -4.38 -13.73
C ALA A 271 40.65 -3.97 -12.96
N LYS A 272 40.76 -2.68 -12.59
CA LYS A 272 41.88 -2.16 -11.78
C LYS A 272 41.94 -2.80 -10.39
N GLU A 273 40.79 -3.03 -9.75
CA GLU A 273 40.74 -3.67 -8.44
C GLU A 273 41.12 -5.16 -8.52
N MET A 274 40.69 -5.87 -9.56
CA MET A 274 41.09 -7.26 -9.80
C MET A 274 42.59 -7.40 -10.13
N GLU A 275 43.18 -6.44 -10.86
CA GLU A 275 44.64 -6.39 -11.09
C GLU A 275 45.41 -6.13 -9.78
N ARG A 276 44.90 -5.22 -8.93
CA ARG A 276 45.51 -4.93 -7.63
C ARG A 276 45.50 -6.14 -6.70
N ILE A 277 44.39 -6.88 -6.64
CA ILE A 277 44.26 -8.10 -5.85
C ILE A 277 45.19 -9.21 -6.39
N ARG A 278 45.38 -9.31 -7.71
CA ARG A 278 46.33 -10.26 -8.30
C ARG A 278 47.79 -9.89 -8.00
N GLY A 279 48.14 -8.61 -8.03
CA GLY A 279 49.49 -8.14 -7.70
C GLY A 279 49.85 -8.21 -6.21
N GLU A 280 48.88 -8.34 -5.31
CA GLU A 280 49.10 -8.55 -3.87
C GLU A 280 49.30 -10.03 -3.49
N HIS A 281 49.08 -10.96 -4.44
CA HIS A 281 49.23 -12.42 -4.27
C HIS A 281 50.42 -13.03 -5.04
N GLU A 282 51.25 -12.21 -5.70
CA GLU A 282 52.56 -12.57 -6.27
C GLU A 282 53.71 -12.09 -5.38
#